data_AF-K4GV06-F1
#
_entry.id   AF-K4GV06-F1
#
_cell.length_a   1.000
_cell.length_b   1.000
_cell.length_c   1.000
_cell.angle_alpha   90.00
_cell.angle_beta   90.00
_cell.angle_gamma   90.00
#
_symmetry.space_group_name_H-M   'P 1'
#
loop_
_entity.id
_entity.type
_entity.pdbx_description
1 polymer ?
#
loop_
_entity_poly.entity_id
_entity_poly.type
_entity_poly.pdbx_seq_one_letter_code
_entity_poly.pdbx_strand_id
1 'polypeptide(L)'
;ASAENIPDLPDDYNGSLEDVSDDYLSKDLKCVNLAGTSPNILIYLGSDPGKVKFEEIKSVINQCVDINAYTVYQLLEEQVLSVPWIDNALLLIIAAPEPIPDVVSKQFQAFMLKGGKVLGLSTSFTFGGIQVKSKNKLMDTVQAFVFSKAKNHEINLNVLASGKVFERETREEVCHVKLLGYLDSTDKDMMIVHL
;
A
#
# COMPACT_ATOMS: atom_id res chain seq x y z
N ALA A 1 -28.71 61.10 -8.64
CA ALA A 1 -28.57 59.95 -9.54
C ALA A 1 -28.36 58.72 -8.67
N SER A 2 -29.39 57.90 -8.52
CA SER A 2 -29.38 56.64 -7.78
C SER A 2 -29.05 55.52 -8.75
N ALA A 3 -28.18 54.59 -8.38
CA ALA A 3 -27.90 53.38 -9.14
C ALA A 3 -28.60 52.21 -8.46
N GLU A 4 -29.67 51.73 -9.10
CA GLU A 4 -30.31 50.45 -8.84
C GLU A 4 -29.53 49.31 -9.52
N ASN A 5 -29.84 48.08 -9.09
CA ASN A 5 -29.82 46.84 -9.85
C ASN A 5 -28.48 46.08 -9.95
N ILE A 6 -28.24 45.19 -8.97
CA ILE A 6 -27.49 43.95 -9.21
C ILE A 6 -28.49 42.80 -9.02
N PRO A 7 -28.67 41.90 -10.00
CA PRO A 7 -29.62 40.81 -9.90
C PRO A 7 -29.07 39.67 -9.02
N ASP A 8 -29.92 39.17 -8.11
CA ASP A 8 -29.69 37.91 -7.38
C ASP A 8 -29.82 36.73 -8.35
N LEU A 9 -28.83 35.82 -8.31
CA LEU A 9 -28.83 34.57 -9.06
C LEU A 9 -29.02 33.38 -8.10
N PRO A 10 -29.71 32.32 -8.55
CA PRO A 10 -30.34 31.34 -7.68
C PRO A 10 -29.35 30.34 -7.05
N ASP A 11 -29.69 29.93 -5.83
CA ASP A 11 -29.20 28.74 -5.14
C ASP A 11 -29.52 27.50 -5.98
N ASP A 12 -28.53 26.96 -6.70
CA ASP A 12 -28.70 25.69 -7.39
C ASP A 12 -27.56 24.72 -7.09
N TYR A 13 -28.00 23.50 -6.79
CA TYR A 13 -27.25 22.25 -6.79
C TYR A 13 -26.50 21.89 -5.50
N ASN A 14 -27.29 21.51 -4.49
CA ASN A 14 -26.87 20.51 -3.54
C ASN A 14 -26.82 19.15 -4.27
N GLY A 15 -25.74 18.95 -5.04
CA GLY A 15 -25.41 17.68 -5.64
C GLY A 15 -25.10 16.71 -4.50
N SER A 16 -26.11 15.91 -4.12
CA SER A 16 -25.87 14.66 -3.40
C SER A 16 -25.05 13.77 -4.33
N LEU A 17 -23.73 13.97 -4.33
CA LEU A 17 -22.82 12.89 -4.64
C LEU A 17 -23.05 11.88 -3.52
N GLU A 18 -23.85 10.87 -3.83
CA GLU A 18 -23.74 9.57 -3.19
C GLU A 18 -22.29 9.12 -3.41
N ASP A 19 -21.42 9.57 -2.52
CA ASP A 19 -20.04 9.14 -2.44
C ASP A 19 -20.10 7.68 -1.99
N VAL A 20 -19.79 6.80 -2.94
CA VAL A 20 -19.69 5.38 -2.72
C VAL A 20 -18.51 5.15 -1.78
N SER A 21 -18.78 5.24 -0.48
CA SER A 21 -18.07 4.55 0.59
C SER A 21 -16.54 4.46 0.41
N ASP A 22 -15.84 5.59 0.50
CA ASP A 22 -14.41 5.65 0.86
C ASP A 22 -14.23 6.27 2.28
N ASP A 23 -15.27 6.15 3.12
CA ASP A 23 -15.38 6.77 4.45
C ASP A 23 -14.38 6.20 5.48
N TYR A 24 -13.71 5.09 5.16
CA TYR A 24 -12.65 4.50 6.00
C TYR A 24 -11.32 5.25 5.87
N LEU A 25 -10.94 5.72 4.68
CA LEU A 25 -9.68 6.43 4.49
C LEU A 25 -9.76 7.88 5.03
N SER A 26 -10.91 8.51 4.83
CA SER A 26 -11.15 9.91 5.16
C SER A 26 -11.23 10.20 6.66
N LYS A 27 -11.70 9.23 7.47
CA LYS A 27 -11.76 9.36 8.94
C LYS A 27 -10.39 9.20 9.60
N ASP A 28 -9.58 8.26 9.13
CA ASP A 28 -8.22 8.04 9.65
C ASP A 28 -7.31 9.25 9.40
N LEU A 29 -7.37 9.84 8.20
CA LEU A 29 -6.54 10.97 7.80
C LEU A 29 -6.80 12.23 8.63
N LYS A 30 -8.04 12.43 9.11
CA LYS A 30 -8.39 13.59 9.95
C LYS A 30 -7.80 13.52 11.36
N CYS A 31 -7.53 12.34 11.90
CA CYS A 31 -6.96 12.20 13.25
C CYS A 31 -5.45 12.44 13.32
N VAL A 32 -4.71 12.28 12.22
CA VAL A 32 -3.24 12.33 12.24
C VAL A 32 -2.68 13.76 12.18
N ASN A 33 -3.45 14.73 11.69
CA ASN A 33 -2.99 16.12 11.52
C ASN A 33 -3.19 17.02 12.77
N LEU A 34 -3.59 16.45 13.91
CA LEU A 34 -3.90 17.23 15.13
C LEU A 34 -2.66 17.82 15.85
N ALA A 35 -1.44 17.40 15.50
CA ALA A 35 -0.21 17.79 16.21
C ALA A 35 0.76 18.68 15.40
N GLY A 36 0.38 19.16 14.20
CA GLY A 36 1.25 20.00 13.37
C GLY A 36 2.52 19.31 12.85
N THR A 37 2.64 18.00 13.02
CA THR A 37 3.72 17.15 12.51
C THR A 37 3.15 16.25 11.42
N SER A 38 3.75 16.30 10.23
CA SER A 38 3.32 15.47 9.10
C SER A 38 3.50 13.98 9.43
N PRO A 39 2.50 13.11 9.20
CA PRO A 39 2.62 11.68 9.44
C PRO A 39 3.80 11.04 8.70
N ASN A 40 4.47 10.08 9.34
CA ASN A 40 5.64 9.42 8.76
C ASN A 40 5.26 8.20 7.90
N ILE A 41 5.91 8.08 6.75
CA ILE A 41 5.98 6.86 5.95
C ILE A 41 7.38 6.27 6.14
N LEU A 42 7.45 5.00 6.52
CA LEU A 42 8.72 4.29 6.73
C LEU A 42 8.97 3.30 5.60
N ILE A 43 10.22 3.20 5.14
CA ILE A 43 10.66 2.22 4.14
C ILE A 43 11.70 1.29 4.78
N TYR A 44 11.39 0.01 4.89
CA TYR A 44 12.31 -1.05 5.32
C TYR A 44 12.82 -1.86 4.12
N LEU A 45 14.13 -2.00 4.01
CA LEU A 45 14.82 -2.62 2.86
C LEU A 45 15.54 -3.94 3.20
N GLY A 46 15.40 -4.46 4.43
CA GLY A 46 16.18 -5.62 4.88
C GLY A 46 17.57 -5.24 5.39
N SER A 47 18.43 -6.25 5.52
CA SER A 47 19.76 -6.13 6.13
C SER A 47 20.83 -5.51 5.21
N ASP A 48 20.60 -5.44 3.89
CA ASP A 48 21.47 -4.75 2.93
C ASP A 48 20.76 -3.53 2.29
N PRO A 49 20.65 -2.42 3.03
CA PRO A 49 20.02 -1.21 2.55
C PRO A 49 20.92 -0.47 1.55
N GLY A 50 20.91 -0.89 0.29
CA GLY A 50 21.52 -0.10 -0.78
C GLY A 50 20.86 1.29 -0.87
N LYS A 51 21.62 2.37 -0.64
CA LYS A 51 21.13 3.77 -0.70
C LYS A 51 20.35 4.09 -1.98
N VAL A 52 20.78 3.50 -3.10
CA VAL A 52 20.13 3.66 -4.41
C VAL A 52 18.69 3.18 -4.37
N LYS A 53 18.43 1.98 -3.83
CA LYS A 53 17.08 1.39 -3.74
C LYS A 53 16.13 2.25 -2.89
N PHE A 54 16.63 2.83 -1.79
CA PHE A 54 15.83 3.72 -0.95
C PHE A 54 15.33 4.94 -1.73
N GLU A 55 16.24 5.64 -2.43
CA GLU A 55 15.87 6.84 -3.19
C GLU A 55 14.96 6.53 -4.38
N GLU A 56 15.14 5.38 -5.04
CA GLU A 56 14.25 4.90 -6.10
C GLU A 56 12.81 4.70 -5.58
N ILE A 57 12.65 3.96 -4.48
CA ILE A 57 11.33 3.72 -3.88
C ILE A 57 10.73 5.04 -3.38
N LYS A 58 11.51 5.87 -2.68
CA LYS A 58 11.06 7.17 -2.20
C LYS A 58 10.59 8.08 -3.34
N SER A 59 11.30 8.08 -4.47
CA SER A 59 10.91 8.85 -5.66
C SER A 59 9.55 8.40 -6.22
N VAL A 60 9.30 7.09 -6.27
CA VAL A 60 7.99 6.54 -6.69
C VAL A 60 6.89 6.94 -5.70
N ILE A 61 7.14 6.81 -4.39
CA ILE A 61 6.15 7.18 -3.37
C ILE A 61 5.80 8.67 -3.43
N ASN A 62 6.79 9.54 -3.63
CA ASN A 62 6.58 10.99 -3.78
C ASN A 62 5.74 11.36 -5.02
N GLN A 63 5.61 10.46 -6.01
CA GLN A 63 4.70 10.65 -7.14
C GLN A 63 3.27 10.21 -6.82
N CYS A 64 3.07 9.42 -5.75
CA CYS A 64 1.78 8.87 -5.33
C CYS A 64 1.15 9.64 -4.17
N VAL A 65 1.91 10.45 -3.42
CA VAL A 65 1.43 11.17 -2.23
C VAL A 65 1.79 12.66 -2.31
N ASP A 66 1.07 13.50 -1.56
CA ASP A 66 1.46 14.90 -1.37
C ASP A 66 2.74 14.97 -0.53
N ILE A 67 3.83 15.39 -1.16
CA ILE A 67 5.16 15.52 -0.55
C ILE A 67 5.21 16.48 0.64
N ASN A 68 4.22 17.37 0.78
CA ASN A 68 4.14 18.30 1.90
C ASN A 68 3.33 17.73 3.08
N ALA A 69 2.52 16.71 2.83
CA ALA A 69 1.66 16.09 3.83
C ALA A 69 2.32 14.93 4.58
N TYR A 70 3.40 14.36 4.05
CA TYR A 70 4.07 13.19 4.62
C TYR A 70 5.58 13.33 4.66
N THR A 71 6.20 12.75 5.69
CA THR A 71 7.66 12.63 5.74
C THR A 71 8.07 11.18 5.50
N VAL A 72 8.95 10.96 4.51
CA VAL A 72 9.40 9.61 4.12
C VAL A 72 10.80 9.34 4.69
N TYR A 73 10.89 8.34 5.56
CA TYR A 73 12.14 7.91 6.21
C TYR A 73 12.48 6.46 5.89
N GLN A 74 13.76 6.15 5.96
CA GLN A 74 14.23 4.78 5.97
C GLN A 74 14.17 4.22 7.40
N LEU A 75 13.64 3.01 7.56
CA LEU A 75 13.71 2.24 8.81
C LEU A 75 14.79 1.16 8.64
N LEU A 76 15.90 1.33 9.34
CA LEU A 76 17.00 0.36 9.34
C LEU A 76 16.67 -0.83 10.25
N GLU A 77 17.27 -1.99 9.98
CA GLU A 77 16.99 -3.21 10.74
C GLU A 77 17.31 -3.05 12.23
N GLU A 78 18.45 -2.41 12.56
CA GLU A 78 18.85 -2.10 13.93
C GLU A 78 17.89 -1.12 14.64
N GLN A 79 17.11 -0.34 13.88
CA GLN A 79 16.14 0.61 14.41
C GLN A 79 14.82 -0.06 14.76
N VAL A 80 14.45 -1.17 14.10
CA VAL A 80 13.15 -1.83 14.28
C VAL A 80 12.85 -2.14 15.75
N LEU A 81 13.88 -2.53 16.52
CA LEU A 81 13.74 -2.89 17.94
C LEU A 81 14.18 -1.78 18.91
N SER A 82 14.86 -0.74 18.43
CA SER A 82 15.52 0.25 19.30
C SER A 82 14.82 1.60 19.36
N VAL A 83 13.99 1.94 18.36
CA VAL A 83 13.27 3.22 18.33
C VAL A 83 11.75 3.02 18.40
N PRO A 84 10.99 3.94 19.01
CA PRO A 84 9.53 3.84 19.13
C PRO A 84 8.81 4.26 17.83
N TRP A 85 9.15 3.65 16.70
CA TRP A 85 8.61 4.03 15.39
C TRP A 85 7.15 3.64 15.19
N ILE A 86 6.69 2.58 15.86
CA ILE A 86 5.34 2.00 15.73
C ILE A 86 4.25 3.04 15.97
N ASP A 87 4.44 3.91 16.97
CA ASP A 87 3.44 4.93 17.34
C ASP A 87 3.53 6.20 16.49
N ASN A 88 4.56 6.31 15.64
CA ASN A 88 4.88 7.52 14.89
C ASN A 88 4.77 7.34 13.37
N ALA A 89 4.49 6.14 12.89
CA ALA A 89 4.35 5.83 11.48
C ALA A 89 2.88 5.63 11.09
N LEU A 90 2.50 6.15 9.93
CA LEU A 90 1.19 5.89 9.32
C LEU A 90 1.24 4.66 8.42
N LEU A 91 2.32 4.52 7.67
CA LEU A 91 2.52 3.48 6.66
C LEU A 91 3.94 2.92 6.78
N LEU A 92 4.05 1.59 6.75
CA LEU A 92 5.31 0.88 6.60
C LEU A 92 5.35 0.22 5.23
N ILE A 93 6.35 0.57 4.43
CA ILE A 93 6.68 -0.05 3.15
C ILE A 93 7.78 -1.06 3.39
N ILE A 94 7.53 -2.32 3.03
CA ILE A 94 8.50 -3.41 3.15
C ILE A 94 8.94 -3.81 1.75
N ALA A 95 10.20 -3.53 1.43
CA ALA A 95 10.80 -3.83 0.13
C ALA A 95 12.08 -4.68 0.29
N ALA A 96 11.95 -5.78 1.02
CA ALA A 96 13.02 -6.73 1.30
C ALA A 96 12.70 -8.09 0.63
N PRO A 97 13.37 -8.46 -0.47
CA PRO A 97 13.17 -9.76 -1.13
C PRO A 97 13.74 -10.94 -0.34
N GLU A 98 14.65 -10.69 0.60
CA GLU A 98 15.24 -11.67 1.52
C GLU A 98 14.28 -11.97 2.68
N PRO A 99 14.38 -13.16 3.31
CA PRO A 99 13.59 -13.50 4.50
C PRO A 99 13.79 -12.49 5.63
N ILE A 100 12.68 -12.04 6.22
CA ILE A 100 12.70 -11.09 7.34
C ILE A 100 12.90 -11.85 8.65
N PRO A 101 13.82 -11.43 9.54
CA PRO A 101 13.99 -12.06 10.84
C PRO A 101 12.70 -12.07 11.68
N ASP A 102 12.43 -13.16 12.41
CA ASP A 102 11.20 -13.31 13.21
C ASP A 102 10.98 -12.17 14.20
N VAL A 103 12.06 -11.65 14.80
CA VAL A 103 12.01 -10.54 15.76
C VAL A 103 11.55 -9.24 15.11
N VAL A 104 11.95 -9.00 13.86
CA VAL A 104 11.53 -7.85 13.05
C VAL A 104 10.09 -8.02 12.59
N SER A 105 9.75 -9.22 12.08
CA SER A 105 8.39 -9.58 11.65
C SER A 105 7.36 -9.36 12.76
N LYS A 106 7.69 -9.73 14.01
CA LYS A 106 6.82 -9.49 15.17
C LYS A 106 6.55 -8.01 15.44
N GLN A 107 7.51 -7.12 15.19
CA GLN A 107 7.27 -5.67 15.32
C GLN A 107 6.35 -5.15 14.22
N PHE A 108 6.49 -5.65 13.00
CA PHE A 108 5.57 -5.29 11.91
C PHE A 108 4.14 -5.76 12.19
N GLN A 109 3.98 -6.95 12.78
CA GLN A 109 2.68 -7.42 13.26
C GLN A 109 2.14 -6.54 14.39
N ALA A 110 2.97 -6.15 15.36
CA ALA A 110 2.56 -5.25 16.44
C ALA A 110 2.11 -3.87 15.90
N PHE A 111 2.77 -3.37 14.86
CA PHE A 111 2.35 -2.15 14.15
C PHE A 111 0.97 -2.31 13.49
N MET A 112 0.74 -3.41 12.78
CA MET A 112 -0.56 -3.70 12.17
C MET A 112 -1.67 -3.86 13.22
N LEU A 113 -1.39 -4.52 14.35
CA LEU A 113 -2.36 -4.68 15.45
C LEU A 113 -2.79 -3.35 16.09
N LYS A 114 -1.96 -2.31 16.00
CA LYS A 114 -2.29 -0.95 16.44
C LYS A 114 -3.04 -0.13 15.38
N GLY A 115 -3.36 -0.71 14.22
CA GLY A 115 -4.02 -0.02 13.11
C GLY A 115 -3.05 0.57 12.07
N GLY A 116 -1.74 0.31 12.20
CA GLY A 116 -0.75 0.67 11.20
C GLY A 116 -0.98 -0.06 9.87
N LYS A 117 -0.65 0.60 8.75
CA LYS A 117 -0.84 0.05 7.39
C LYS A 117 0.48 -0.43 6.83
N VAL A 118 0.49 -1.59 6.17
CA VAL A 118 1.70 -2.16 5.55
C VAL A 118 1.51 -2.31 4.04
N LEU A 119 2.51 -1.88 3.27
CA LEU A 119 2.61 -2.10 1.83
C LEU A 119 3.86 -2.94 1.53
N GLY A 120 3.66 -4.18 1.07
CA GLY A 120 4.76 -5.04 0.62
C GLY A 120 5.06 -4.82 -0.87
N LEU A 121 6.32 -4.51 -1.21
CA LEU A 121 6.79 -4.33 -2.59
C LEU A 121 7.92 -5.33 -2.86
N SER A 122 7.69 -6.30 -3.74
CA SER A 122 8.69 -7.33 -4.08
C SER A 122 9.36 -7.98 -2.85
N THR A 123 8.58 -8.17 -1.79
CA THR A 123 9.09 -8.65 -0.50
C THR A 123 8.78 -10.13 -0.28
N SER A 124 9.63 -10.80 0.50
CA SER A 124 9.34 -12.13 1.05
C SER A 124 8.37 -12.09 2.23
N PHE A 125 8.09 -10.89 2.78
CA PHE A 125 7.20 -10.74 3.92
C PHE A 125 5.79 -11.19 3.57
N THR A 126 5.25 -12.01 4.46
CA THR A 126 3.99 -12.73 4.26
C THR A 126 3.18 -12.66 5.54
N PHE A 127 1.86 -12.52 5.40
CA PHE A 127 0.91 -12.42 6.51
C PHE A 127 -0.45 -12.99 6.10
N GLY A 128 -1.25 -13.39 7.08
CA GLY A 128 -2.64 -13.79 6.87
C GLY A 128 -2.83 -15.04 6.01
N GLY A 129 -1.93 -16.04 6.14
CA GLY A 129 -2.03 -17.30 5.39
C GLY A 129 -1.74 -17.15 3.89
N ILE A 130 -1.07 -16.07 3.48
CA ILE A 130 -0.52 -15.93 2.13
C ILE A 130 0.97 -16.22 2.15
N GLN A 131 1.45 -16.94 1.16
CA GLN A 131 2.87 -17.20 0.92
C GLN A 131 3.29 -16.71 -0.47
N VAL A 132 4.57 -16.39 -0.63
CA VAL A 132 5.16 -16.07 -1.94
C VAL A 132 5.80 -17.35 -2.52
N LYS A 133 5.38 -17.75 -3.72
CA LYS A 133 5.96 -18.89 -4.44
C LYS A 133 6.71 -18.45 -5.68
N SER A 134 7.65 -19.30 -6.08
CA SER A 134 8.44 -19.10 -7.30
C SER A 134 7.88 -19.95 -8.43
N LYS A 135 7.49 -19.31 -9.53
CA LYS A 135 7.10 -19.91 -10.81
C LYS A 135 8.12 -19.51 -11.86
N ASN A 136 9.23 -20.27 -11.93
CA ASN A 136 10.34 -20.00 -12.84
C ASN A 136 9.93 -19.90 -14.33
N LYS A 137 8.84 -20.57 -14.72
CA LYS A 137 8.29 -20.48 -16.09
C LYS A 137 7.79 -19.08 -16.47
N LEU A 138 7.45 -18.25 -15.48
CA LEU A 138 6.97 -16.89 -15.68
C LEU A 138 8.10 -15.86 -15.67
N MET A 139 9.28 -16.22 -15.14
CA MET A 139 10.39 -15.28 -14.98
C MET A 139 10.84 -14.72 -16.33
N ASP A 140 11.03 -13.40 -16.39
CA ASP A 140 11.47 -12.65 -17.58
C ASP A 140 10.55 -12.79 -18.81
N THR A 141 9.30 -13.21 -18.58
CA THR A 141 8.27 -13.25 -19.63
C THR A 141 7.33 -12.07 -19.51
N VAL A 142 6.85 -11.56 -20.65
CA VAL A 142 5.79 -10.55 -20.69
C VAL A 142 4.46 -11.25 -20.45
N GLN A 143 3.77 -10.87 -19.39
CA GLN A 143 2.48 -11.42 -18.99
C GLN A 143 1.42 -10.32 -19.00
N ALA A 144 0.22 -10.66 -19.44
CA ALA A 144 -0.94 -9.79 -19.26
C ALA A 144 -1.32 -9.79 -17.78
N PHE A 145 -1.48 -8.61 -17.20
CA PHE A 145 -1.83 -8.37 -15.81
C PHE A 145 -3.13 -7.59 -15.75
N VAL A 146 -4.06 -8.10 -14.94
CA VAL A 146 -5.38 -7.51 -14.71
C VAL A 146 -5.42 -6.98 -13.28
N PHE A 147 -5.80 -5.72 -13.12
CA PHE A 147 -6.06 -5.10 -11.83
C PHE A 147 -7.49 -4.56 -11.77
N SER A 148 -8.16 -4.75 -10.64
CA SER A 148 -9.52 -4.25 -10.42
C SER A 148 -9.67 -3.70 -9.00
N LYS A 149 -9.92 -2.39 -8.89
CA LYS A 149 -10.27 -1.74 -7.61
C LYS A 149 -11.74 -2.02 -7.24
N ALA A 150 -12.61 -2.08 -8.23
CA ALA A 150 -14.06 -2.31 -8.12
C ALA A 150 -14.57 -3.13 -9.33
N LYS A 151 -15.68 -3.85 -9.16
CA LYS A 151 -16.21 -4.85 -10.11
C LYS A 151 -16.33 -4.40 -11.59
N ASN A 152 -16.35 -3.10 -11.85
CA ASN A 152 -16.62 -2.54 -13.18
C ASN A 152 -15.45 -1.72 -13.76
N HIS A 153 -14.29 -1.68 -13.09
CA HIS A 153 -13.10 -0.96 -13.58
C HIS A 153 -11.89 -1.90 -13.53
N GLU A 154 -11.68 -2.60 -14.64
CA GLU A 154 -10.50 -3.43 -14.88
C GLU A 154 -9.45 -2.63 -15.67
N ILE A 155 -8.22 -2.70 -15.21
CA ILE A 155 -7.04 -2.15 -15.86
C ILE A 155 -6.21 -3.33 -16.34
N ASN A 156 -5.92 -3.36 -17.64
CA ASN A 156 -5.11 -4.39 -18.27
C ASN A 156 -3.77 -3.80 -18.69
N LEU A 157 -2.68 -4.42 -18.24
CA LEU A 157 -1.31 -3.99 -18.49
C LEU A 157 -0.49 -5.19 -18.98
N ASN A 158 0.56 -4.96 -19.75
CA ASN A 158 1.58 -5.98 -19.99
C ASN A 158 2.76 -5.70 -19.07
N VAL A 159 3.15 -6.69 -18.26
CA VAL A 159 4.21 -6.57 -17.27
C VAL A 159 5.28 -7.63 -17.49
N LEU A 160 6.54 -7.30 -17.17
CA LEU A 160 7.60 -8.29 -17.10
C LEU A 160 7.50 -9.03 -15.76
N ALA A 161 7.23 -10.33 -15.79
CA ALA A 161 6.99 -11.09 -14.58
C ALA A 161 8.29 -11.46 -13.86
N SER A 162 8.32 -11.25 -12.54
CA SER A 162 9.46 -11.60 -11.67
C SER A 162 9.58 -13.10 -11.38
N GLY A 163 8.61 -13.90 -11.84
CA GLY A 163 8.48 -15.31 -11.45
C GLY A 163 8.05 -15.51 -10.00
N LYS A 164 7.61 -14.46 -9.28
CA LYS A 164 7.05 -14.57 -7.93
C LYS A 164 5.55 -14.31 -7.95
N VAL A 165 4.78 -15.16 -7.27
CA VAL A 165 3.32 -15.07 -7.18
C VAL A 165 2.87 -15.31 -5.74
N PHE A 166 1.75 -14.73 -5.35
CA PHE A 166 1.11 -15.04 -4.08
C PHE A 166 0.27 -16.32 -4.20
N GLU A 167 0.27 -17.13 -3.15
CA GLU A 167 -0.60 -18.28 -3.00
C GLU A 167 -1.15 -18.37 -1.57
N ARG A 168 -2.33 -18.95 -1.41
CA ARG A 168 -2.90 -19.25 -0.09
C ARG A 168 -2.25 -20.50 0.50
N GLU A 169 -1.90 -20.45 1.77
CA GLU A 169 -1.57 -21.62 2.59
C GLU A 169 -2.87 -22.43 2.85
N THR A 170 -2.75 -23.75 3.04
CA THR A 170 -3.86 -24.68 2.78
C THR A 170 -5.01 -24.65 3.82
N ARG A 171 -6.23 -24.38 3.34
CA ARG A 171 -7.60 -24.83 3.71
C ARG A 171 -8.26 -24.64 5.09
N GLU A 172 -7.62 -24.34 6.21
CA GLU A 172 -8.34 -24.33 7.51
C GLU A 172 -8.61 -22.96 8.14
N GLU A 173 -7.90 -21.91 7.73
CA GLU A 173 -8.20 -20.55 8.17
C GLU A 173 -8.95 -19.80 7.08
N VAL A 174 -10.05 -19.15 7.46
CA VAL A 174 -10.84 -18.26 6.59
C VAL A 174 -9.97 -17.03 6.28
N CYS A 175 -9.07 -17.22 5.33
CA CYS A 175 -8.17 -16.19 4.83
C CYS A 175 -9.00 -15.16 4.06
N HIS A 176 -9.35 -14.05 4.73
CA HIS A 176 -10.11 -12.93 4.16
C HIS A 176 -9.27 -12.08 3.18
N VAL A 177 -8.50 -12.73 2.32
CA VAL A 177 -7.69 -12.04 1.29
C VAL A 177 -8.56 -11.66 0.12
N LYS A 178 -8.66 -10.34 -0.11
CA LYS A 178 -9.20 -9.77 -1.33
C LYS A 178 -8.12 -9.78 -2.42
N LEU A 179 -8.41 -10.45 -3.52
CA LEU A 179 -7.60 -10.37 -4.74
C LEU A 179 -7.90 -9.05 -5.45
N LEU A 180 -6.88 -8.23 -5.66
CA LEU A 180 -6.99 -6.96 -6.40
C LEU A 180 -6.37 -7.03 -7.79
N GLY A 181 -5.42 -7.95 -8.02
CA GLY A 181 -4.84 -8.13 -9.34
C GLY A 181 -4.17 -9.49 -9.53
N TYR A 182 -4.21 -9.97 -10.77
CA TYR A 182 -3.74 -11.29 -11.17
C TYR A 182 -3.10 -11.26 -12.57
N LEU A 183 -2.26 -12.25 -12.88
CA LEU A 183 -1.83 -12.49 -14.26
C LEU A 183 -2.92 -13.22 -15.02
N ASP A 184 -3.25 -12.78 -16.23
CA ASP A 184 -4.21 -13.42 -17.13
C ASP A 184 -3.62 -14.71 -17.75
N SER A 185 -3.29 -15.65 -16.86
CA SER A 185 -2.81 -16.99 -17.14
C SER A 185 -3.90 -18.01 -16.83
N THR A 186 -3.73 -19.25 -17.27
CA THR A 186 -4.65 -20.35 -16.95
C THR A 186 -4.85 -20.52 -15.44
N ASP A 187 -3.82 -20.23 -14.65
CA ASP A 187 -3.82 -20.37 -13.19
C ASP A 187 -4.36 -19.14 -12.45
N LYS A 188 -4.55 -18.00 -13.15
CA LYS A 188 -4.88 -16.69 -12.57
C LYS A 188 -4.00 -16.33 -11.36
N ASP A 189 -2.70 -16.33 -11.59
CA ASP A 189 -1.68 -16.10 -10.56
C ASP A 189 -1.91 -14.80 -9.78
N MET A 190 -1.97 -14.87 -8.44
CA MET A 190 -2.26 -13.72 -7.58
C MET A 190 -1.03 -12.79 -7.50
N MET A 191 -1.22 -11.52 -7.83
CA MET A 191 -0.12 -10.54 -7.89
C MET A 191 -0.32 -9.36 -6.92
N ILE A 192 -1.57 -8.95 -6.68
CA ILE A 192 -1.90 -7.92 -5.68
C ILE A 192 -2.98 -8.47 -4.75
N VAL A 193 -2.63 -8.52 -3.47
CA VAL A 193 -3.50 -9.01 -2.39
C VAL A 193 -3.73 -7.89 -1.37
N HIS A 194 -4.93 -7.88 -0.79
CA HIS A 194 -5.31 -6.99 0.30
C HIS A 194 -5.93 -7.82 1.42
N LEU A 195 -5.49 -7.54 2.65
CA LEU A 195 -5.88 -8.23 3.89
C LEU A 195 -6.72 -7.30 4.74
#